data_AF-A0A1G8NDM5-F1
#
_entry.id   AF-A0A1G8NDM5-F1
#
_cell.length_a   1.000
_cell.length_b   1.000
_cell.length_c   1.000
_cell.angle_alpha   90.00
_cell.angle_beta   90.00
_cell.angle_gamma   90.00
#
_symmetry.space_group_name_H-M   'P 1'
#
loop_
_entity.id
_entity.type
_entity.pdbx_description
1 polymer ?
#
loop_
_entity_poly.entity_id
_entity_poly.type
_entity_poly.pdbx_seq_one_letter_code
_entity_poly.pdbx_strand_id
1 'polypeptide(L)'
;MKKLLFFVFIVLFSISYSQKKFSTNEILNTFPLRKAVKVKIISYNINFISEFPTPLPPIGGRVDSAEIKRIIANQKFPISLKKNIESGEFSGIDEIKILNFKETYDLFKLLYNTCGKFPNLQRRISMCFFPRNAILFYDENDKVFDFLEICFECHRMDSLSEEFTEINDMCDNFYFNLEKFFQSKGLKTKFNQQK
;
A
#
# COMPACT_ATOMS: atom_id res chain seq x y z
N MET A 1 20.24 -46.15 -50.54
CA MET A 1 20.31 -45.97 -49.08
C MET A 1 19.61 -44.68 -48.70
N LYS A 2 18.56 -44.79 -47.88
CA LYS A 2 17.67 -43.72 -47.42
C LYS A 2 18.42 -42.74 -46.51
N LYS A 3 18.31 -41.43 -46.76
CA LYS A 3 18.37 -40.42 -45.70
C LYS A 3 17.29 -39.37 -45.97
N LEU A 4 16.14 -39.63 -45.38
CA LEU A 4 15.01 -38.73 -45.25
C LEU A 4 15.42 -37.65 -44.23
N LEU A 5 15.84 -36.47 -44.69
CA LEU A 5 16.06 -35.33 -43.80
C LEU A 5 14.69 -34.77 -43.41
N PHE A 6 14.21 -35.17 -42.23
CA PHE A 6 13.02 -34.60 -41.60
C PHE A 6 13.42 -33.26 -40.97
N PHE A 7 13.16 -32.15 -41.68
CA PHE A 7 13.23 -30.82 -41.11
C PHE A 7 12.02 -30.64 -40.17
N VAL A 8 12.19 -30.95 -38.89
CA VAL A 8 11.22 -30.57 -37.86
C VAL A 8 11.45 -29.10 -37.54
N PHE A 9 10.72 -28.22 -38.21
CA PHE A 9 10.56 -26.83 -37.77
C PHE A 9 9.76 -26.85 -36.46
N ILE A 10 10.45 -26.93 -35.32
CA ILE A 10 9.84 -26.60 -34.03
C ILE A 10 9.65 -25.08 -34.04
N VAL A 11 8.49 -24.64 -34.54
CA VAL A 11 8.00 -23.30 -34.25
C VAL A 11 7.69 -23.30 -32.76
N LEU A 12 8.69 -22.92 -31.96
CA LEU A 12 8.47 -22.41 -30.61
C LEU A 12 7.61 -21.16 -30.77
N PHE A 13 6.29 -21.36 -30.82
CA PHE A 13 5.36 -20.30 -30.49
C PHE A 13 5.67 -19.94 -29.04
N SER A 14 6.46 -18.89 -28.87
CA SER A 14 6.49 -18.12 -27.65
C SER A 14 5.07 -17.60 -27.46
N ILE A 15 4.20 -18.40 -26.85
CA ILE A 15 2.93 -17.93 -26.34
C ILE A 15 3.33 -16.98 -25.21
N SER A 16 3.54 -15.72 -25.56
CA SER A 16 3.49 -14.64 -24.59
C SER A 16 2.07 -14.68 -24.04
N TYR A 17 1.92 -15.28 -22.86
CA TYR A 17 0.69 -15.18 -22.09
C TYR A 17 0.46 -13.69 -21.80
N SER A 18 -0.24 -13.02 -22.72
CA SER A 18 -0.65 -11.64 -22.54
C SER A 18 -1.62 -11.62 -21.35
N GLN A 19 -1.18 -11.03 -20.25
CA GLN A 19 -1.93 -11.00 -19.01
C GLN A 19 -3.25 -10.27 -19.25
N LYS A 20 -4.39 -10.91 -18.92
CA LYS A 20 -5.71 -10.29 -19.11
C LYS A 20 -5.85 -9.09 -18.17
N LYS A 21 -6.01 -7.90 -18.73
CA LYS A 21 -6.25 -6.66 -17.98
C LYS A 21 -7.74 -6.50 -17.69
N PHE A 22 -8.07 -5.85 -16.58
CA PHE A 22 -9.39 -5.29 -16.31
C PHE A 22 -9.70 -4.18 -17.31
N SER A 23 -10.90 -4.25 -17.88
CA SER A 23 -11.51 -3.16 -18.64
C SER A 23 -11.91 -2.00 -17.74
N THR A 24 -12.17 -0.84 -18.34
CA THR A 24 -12.69 0.34 -17.63
C THR A 24 -13.93 0.01 -16.80
N ASN A 25 -14.90 -0.70 -17.40
CA ASN A 25 -16.14 -1.05 -16.71
C ASN A 25 -15.90 -2.02 -15.55
N GLU A 26 -14.97 -2.96 -15.69
CA GLU A 26 -14.62 -3.84 -14.58
C GLU A 26 -14.01 -3.04 -13.43
N ILE A 27 -13.02 -2.18 -13.70
CA ILE A 27 -12.40 -1.31 -12.67
C ILE A 27 -13.44 -0.49 -11.90
N LEU A 28 -14.35 0.19 -12.61
CA LEU A 28 -15.35 1.05 -11.98
C LEU A 28 -16.36 0.28 -11.11
N ASN A 29 -16.58 -1.00 -11.40
CA ASN A 29 -17.49 -1.87 -10.66
C ASN A 29 -16.77 -2.75 -9.62
N THR A 30 -15.44 -2.68 -9.54
CA THR A 30 -14.65 -3.40 -8.54
C THR A 30 -14.76 -2.72 -7.18
N PHE A 31 -14.85 -3.53 -6.13
CA PHE A 31 -14.75 -3.04 -4.76
C PHE A 31 -13.29 -2.64 -4.44
N PRO A 32 -13.03 -1.53 -3.74
CA PRO A 32 -14.00 -0.62 -3.09
C PRO A 32 -14.51 0.53 -3.99
N LEU A 33 -13.99 0.71 -5.20
CA LEU A 33 -14.32 1.86 -6.06
C LEU A 33 -15.82 2.00 -6.32
N ARG A 34 -16.53 0.89 -6.56
CA ARG A 34 -17.98 0.91 -6.83
C ARG A 34 -18.81 1.62 -5.76
N LYS A 35 -18.34 1.65 -4.51
CA LYS A 35 -19.03 2.24 -3.35
C LYS A 35 -18.43 3.60 -2.96
N ALA A 36 -17.20 3.88 -3.39
CA ALA A 36 -16.49 5.09 -2.98
C ALA A 36 -17.04 6.32 -3.70
N VAL A 37 -17.49 7.31 -2.94
CA VAL A 37 -17.81 8.65 -3.47
C VAL A 37 -16.60 9.58 -3.47
N LYS A 38 -15.61 9.26 -2.62
CA LYS A 38 -14.38 10.04 -2.47
C LYS A 38 -13.22 9.11 -2.11
N VAL A 39 -12.07 9.35 -2.74
CA VAL A 39 -10.83 8.62 -2.48
C VAL A 39 -9.77 9.61 -2.03
N LYS A 40 -9.12 9.31 -0.91
CA LYS A 40 -7.95 10.06 -0.44
C LYS A 40 -6.75 9.13 -0.44
N ILE A 41 -5.58 9.68 -0.74
CA ILE A 41 -4.31 9.05 -0.41
C ILE A 41 -3.65 9.86 0.70
N ILE A 42 -2.99 9.16 1.62
CA ILE A 42 -2.38 9.78 2.80
C ILE A 42 -0.95 9.31 2.99
N SER A 43 -0.16 10.16 3.66
CA SER A 43 1.08 9.77 4.32
C SER A 43 0.89 9.93 5.83
N TYR A 44 1.34 8.94 6.58
CA TYR A 44 1.30 8.96 8.04
C TYR A 44 2.50 8.19 8.57
N ASN A 45 2.80 8.36 9.85
CA ASN A 45 3.94 7.75 10.51
C ASN A 45 5.30 8.03 9.84
N ILE A 46 5.42 9.01 8.94
CA ILE A 46 6.62 9.22 8.12
C ILE A 46 7.84 9.62 8.98
N ASN A 47 7.58 10.17 10.18
CA ASN A 47 8.61 10.63 11.10
C ASN A 47 8.99 9.57 12.16
N PHE A 48 8.48 8.34 12.06
CA PHE A 48 8.81 7.23 12.97
C PHE A 48 9.68 6.19 12.29
N ILE A 49 10.71 5.71 12.97
CA ILE A 49 11.58 4.65 12.43
C ILE A 49 10.83 3.31 12.41
N SER A 50 10.04 3.03 13.44
CA SER A 50 9.31 1.78 13.62
C SER A 50 8.05 1.99 14.46
N GLU A 51 7.31 0.90 14.67
CA GLU A 51 6.19 0.84 15.64
C GLU A 51 6.64 1.10 17.08
N PHE A 52 7.92 0.87 17.39
CA PHE A 52 8.50 1.18 18.68
C PHE A 52 8.88 2.65 18.76
N PRO A 53 8.55 3.33 19.87
CA PRO A 53 8.85 4.73 20.01
C PRO A 53 10.34 4.97 20.25
N THR A 54 10.86 6.07 19.70
CA THR A 54 12.28 6.46 19.83
C THR A 54 12.43 7.85 20.46
N PRO A 55 13.42 8.07 21.34
CA PRO A 55 14.39 7.09 21.84
C PRO A 55 13.72 6.06 22.77
N LEU A 56 14.22 4.81 22.74
CA LEU A 56 13.83 3.81 23.73
C LEU A 56 14.22 4.30 25.13
N PRO A 57 13.43 4.01 26.17
CA PRO A 57 13.81 4.37 27.54
C PRO A 57 15.18 3.75 27.87
N PRO A 58 16.06 4.47 28.59
CA PRO A 58 17.41 3.99 28.88
C PRO A 58 17.36 2.65 29.61
N ILE A 59 18.03 1.63 29.04
CA ILE A 59 18.10 0.28 29.59
C ILE A 59 19.40 0.15 30.39
N GLY A 60 19.30 0.02 31.71
CA GLY A 60 20.46 -0.16 32.58
C GLY A 60 21.30 1.11 32.74
N GLY A 61 21.15 1.76 33.90
CA GLY A 61 21.92 2.95 34.27
C GLY A 61 21.36 3.58 35.54
N ARG A 62 22.13 4.47 36.19
CA ARG A 62 21.63 5.31 37.29
C ARG A 62 20.78 6.47 36.74
N VAL A 63 19.66 6.15 36.10
CA VAL A 63 18.71 7.15 35.61
C VAL A 63 17.60 7.31 36.65
N ASP A 64 17.31 8.54 37.06
CA ASP A 64 16.24 8.81 38.00
C ASP A 64 14.88 8.44 37.38
N SER A 65 14.03 7.81 38.19
CA SER A 65 12.62 7.54 37.91
C SER A 65 11.85 8.78 37.42
N ALA A 66 12.18 9.98 37.92
CA ALA A 66 11.56 11.22 37.46
C ALA A 66 11.95 11.56 36.01
N GLU A 67 13.20 11.30 35.64
CA GLU A 67 13.69 11.50 34.27
C GLU A 67 13.07 10.48 33.30
N ILE A 68 12.96 9.21 33.71
CA ILE A 68 12.27 8.18 32.92
C ILE A 68 10.80 8.57 32.69
N LYS A 69 10.09 9.03 33.72
CA LYS A 69 8.70 9.51 33.58
C LYS A 69 8.59 10.67 32.60
N ARG A 70 9.52 11.63 32.65
CA ARG A 70 9.56 12.75 31.70
C ARG A 70 9.80 12.30 30.27
N ILE A 71 10.69 11.33 30.05
CA ILE A 71 10.96 10.77 28.72
C ILE A 71 9.69 10.08 28.17
N ILE A 72 9.05 9.24 28.97
CA ILE A 72 7.83 8.53 28.57
C ILE A 72 6.67 9.51 28.31
N ALA A 73 6.49 10.52 29.16
CA ALA A 73 5.40 11.50 29.02
C ALA A 73 5.51 12.34 27.74
N ASN A 74 6.73 12.61 27.25
CA ASN A 74 6.97 13.37 26.03
C ASN A 74 7.14 12.49 24.78
N GLN A 75 7.02 11.17 24.94
CA GLN A 75 7.25 10.21 23.87
C GLN A 75 6.09 10.26 22.86
N LYS A 76 6.42 10.41 21.58
CA LYS A 76 5.44 10.31 20.49
C LYS A 76 5.35 8.86 20.03
N PHE A 77 4.13 8.45 19.68
CA PHE A 77 3.85 7.12 19.18
C PHE A 77 3.33 7.18 17.74
N PRO A 78 3.68 6.20 16.90
CA PRO A 78 3.05 6.05 15.61
C PRO A 78 1.56 5.75 15.80
N ILE A 79 0.75 6.21 14.85
CA ILE A 79 -0.69 5.98 14.84
C ILE A 79 -1.03 4.62 14.23
N SER A 80 -2.17 4.06 14.65
CA SER A 80 -2.79 2.91 14.00
C SER A 80 -4.00 3.40 13.21
N LEU A 81 -3.94 3.30 11.88
CA LEU A 81 -4.99 3.83 11.01
C LEU A 81 -6.36 3.20 11.30
N LYS A 82 -6.38 1.89 11.55
CA LYS A 82 -7.59 1.16 11.96
C LYS A 82 -8.26 1.78 13.18
N LYS A 83 -7.49 1.98 14.27
CA LYS A 83 -8.01 2.57 15.52
C LYS A 83 -8.52 4.00 15.30
N ASN A 84 -7.77 4.78 14.53
CA ASN A 84 -8.12 6.16 14.20
C ASN A 84 -9.43 6.25 13.40
N ILE A 85 -9.66 5.33 12.47
CA ILE A 85 -10.92 5.26 11.72
C ILE A 85 -12.08 4.83 12.63
N GLU A 86 -11.87 3.86 13.51
CA GLU A 86 -12.87 3.41 14.49
C GLU A 86 -13.28 4.52 15.47
N SER A 87 -12.33 5.38 15.87
CA SER A 87 -12.59 6.53 16.76
C SER A 87 -13.05 7.81 16.03
N GLY A 88 -12.87 7.88 14.71
CA GLY A 88 -13.09 9.10 13.92
C GLY A 88 -12.00 10.17 14.11
N GLU A 89 -10.87 9.83 14.72
CA GLU A 89 -9.75 10.75 14.98
C GLU A 89 -8.64 10.58 13.95
N PHE A 90 -8.45 11.58 13.09
CA PHE A 90 -7.40 11.57 12.06
C PHE A 90 -6.14 12.32 12.47
N SER A 91 -5.93 12.54 13.78
CA SER A 91 -4.69 13.13 14.30
C SER A 91 -3.49 12.24 13.99
N GLY A 92 -2.38 12.83 13.56
CA GLY A 92 -1.15 12.11 13.22
C GLY A 92 -1.02 11.71 11.74
N ILE A 93 -1.99 12.05 10.89
CA ILE A 93 -1.80 12.03 9.45
C ILE A 93 -0.95 13.25 9.06
N ASP A 94 0.16 12.99 8.38
CA ASP A 94 1.14 14.01 8.01
C ASP A 94 0.74 14.73 6.71
N GLU A 95 0.24 13.97 5.72
CA GLU A 95 -0.06 14.48 4.38
C GLU A 95 -1.36 13.86 3.84
N ILE A 96 -2.18 14.65 3.16
CA ILE A 96 -3.46 14.21 2.59
C ILE A 96 -3.61 14.77 1.18
N LYS A 97 -4.00 13.90 0.24
CA LYS A 97 -4.47 14.31 -1.08
C LYS A 97 -5.81 13.68 -1.39
N ILE A 98 -6.79 14.52 -1.71
CA ILE A 98 -8.06 14.09 -2.31
C ILE A 98 -7.82 13.90 -3.81
N LEU A 99 -8.17 12.72 -4.33
CA LEU A 99 -8.04 12.40 -5.75
C LEU A 99 -9.29 12.81 -6.51
N ASN A 100 -9.12 13.40 -7.68
CA ASN A 100 -10.22 13.56 -8.62
C ASN A 100 -10.54 12.23 -9.33
N PHE A 101 -11.60 12.22 -10.15
CA PHE A 101 -12.02 11.01 -10.86
C PHE A 101 -10.92 10.40 -11.74
N LYS A 102 -10.21 11.24 -12.52
CA LYS A 102 -9.13 10.77 -13.40
C LYS A 102 -7.99 10.16 -12.57
N GLU A 103 -7.58 10.83 -11.50
CA GLU A 103 -6.51 10.35 -10.62
C GLU A 103 -6.90 9.06 -9.91
N THR A 104 -8.15 8.95 -9.46
CA THR A 104 -8.70 7.73 -8.86
C THR A 104 -8.69 6.59 -9.87
N TYR A 105 -9.15 6.84 -11.09
CA TYR A 105 -9.13 5.84 -12.15
C TYR A 105 -7.71 5.39 -12.51
N ASP A 106 -6.77 6.33 -12.63
CA ASP A 106 -5.35 6.02 -12.88
C ASP A 106 -4.74 5.19 -11.74
N LEU A 107 -5.07 5.49 -10.47
CA LEU A 107 -4.67 4.69 -9.31
C LEU A 107 -5.21 3.26 -9.41
N PHE A 108 -6.50 3.07 -9.68
CA PHE A 108 -7.07 1.73 -9.79
C PHE A 108 -6.53 0.94 -10.98
N LYS A 109 -6.23 1.60 -12.10
CA LYS A 109 -5.49 0.96 -13.19
C LYS A 109 -4.13 0.44 -12.72
N LEU A 110 -3.41 1.18 -11.89
CA LEU A 110 -2.14 0.68 -11.33
C LEU A 110 -2.40 -0.55 -10.43
N LEU A 111 -3.38 -0.47 -9.54
CA LEU A 111 -3.70 -1.57 -8.61
C LEU A 111 -4.09 -2.87 -9.33
N TYR A 112 -4.93 -2.80 -10.38
CA TYR A 112 -5.51 -4.00 -10.99
C TYR A 112 -4.88 -4.42 -12.34
N ASN A 113 -4.22 -3.49 -13.06
CA ASN A 113 -3.70 -3.74 -14.41
C ASN A 113 -2.18 -3.74 -14.52
N THR A 114 -1.43 -3.40 -13.46
CA THR A 114 0.03 -3.49 -13.52
C THR A 114 0.49 -4.94 -13.62
N CYS A 115 -0.10 -5.85 -12.83
CA CYS A 115 0.25 -7.28 -12.86
C CYS A 115 -0.77 -8.15 -13.62
N GLY A 116 -1.90 -7.59 -14.03
CA GLY A 116 -3.00 -8.32 -14.69
C GLY A 116 -3.74 -9.30 -13.78
N LYS A 117 -4.76 -9.98 -14.32
CA LYS A 117 -5.62 -10.92 -13.59
C LYS A 117 -4.90 -12.25 -13.32
N PHE A 118 -4.40 -12.42 -12.12
CA PHE A 118 -3.94 -13.72 -11.62
C PHE A 118 -4.59 -14.05 -10.29
N PRO A 119 -4.89 -15.33 -10.02
CA PRO A 119 -5.23 -15.76 -8.68
C PRO A 119 -4.07 -15.43 -7.75
N ASN A 120 -4.38 -14.93 -6.55
CA ASN A 120 -3.43 -14.62 -5.50
C ASN A 120 -2.73 -15.90 -5.00
N LEU A 121 -1.75 -16.39 -5.78
CA LEU A 121 -0.97 -17.58 -5.46
C LEU A 121 0.16 -17.17 -4.52
N GLN A 122 -0.13 -17.18 -3.22
CA GLN A 122 0.82 -16.94 -2.11
C GLN A 122 1.46 -15.55 -2.10
N ARG A 123 0.84 -14.60 -1.38
CA ARG A 123 1.55 -13.37 -0.95
C ARG A 123 2.76 -13.80 -0.12
N ARG A 124 3.97 -13.40 -0.50
CA ARG A 124 5.13 -13.51 0.39
C ARG A 124 4.91 -12.55 1.55
N ILE A 125 4.55 -13.09 2.71
CA ILE A 125 4.40 -12.29 3.92
C ILE A 125 5.80 -11.97 4.44
N SER A 126 6.28 -10.75 4.16
CA SER A 126 7.35 -10.17 4.97
C SER A 126 6.85 -10.01 6.40
N MET A 127 7.65 -10.40 7.39
CA MET A 127 7.33 -10.16 8.81
C MET A 127 7.32 -8.67 9.16
N CYS A 128 7.96 -7.82 8.35
CA CYS A 128 7.98 -6.39 8.54
C CYS A 128 6.77 -5.74 7.86
N PHE A 129 5.98 -4.99 8.62
CA PHE A 129 4.93 -4.14 8.07
C PHE A 129 4.76 -2.89 8.93
N PHE A 130 5.42 -1.82 8.51
CA PHE A 130 5.27 -0.50 9.11
C PHE A 130 4.78 0.48 8.03
N PRO A 131 3.47 0.48 7.74
CA PRO A 131 2.93 1.27 6.65
C PRO A 131 3.07 2.76 6.93
N ARG A 132 3.37 3.50 5.86
CA ARG A 132 3.53 4.97 5.88
C ARG A 132 2.54 5.67 4.97
N ASN A 133 1.78 4.90 4.22
CA ASN A 133 0.84 5.40 3.25
C ASN A 133 -0.42 4.56 3.29
N ALA A 134 -1.53 5.18 2.93
CA ALA A 134 -2.76 4.46 2.71
C ALA A 134 -3.62 5.12 1.64
N ILE A 135 -4.51 4.32 1.06
CA ILE A 135 -5.63 4.78 0.26
C ILE A 135 -6.88 4.64 1.14
N LEU A 136 -7.65 5.71 1.29
CA LEU A 136 -8.87 5.76 2.09
C LEU A 136 -10.08 5.89 1.16
N PHE A 137 -11.10 5.06 1.40
CA PHE A 137 -12.34 5.03 0.64
C PHE A 137 -13.50 5.54 1.48
N TYR A 138 -14.13 6.61 1.03
CA TYR A 138 -15.21 7.29 1.74
C TYR A 138 -16.56 6.99 1.11
N ASP A 139 -17.57 6.82 1.95
CA ASP A 139 -18.98 6.72 1.56
C ASP A 139 -19.64 8.12 1.48
N GLU A 140 -20.91 8.12 1.09
CA GLU A 140 -21.77 9.31 1.00
C GLU A 140 -21.94 10.10 2.30
N ASN A 141 -21.68 9.48 3.46
CA ASN A 141 -21.75 10.10 4.78
C ASN A 141 -20.39 10.65 5.25
N ASP A 142 -19.41 10.74 4.34
CA ASP A 142 -18.02 11.11 4.61
C ASP A 142 -17.33 10.20 5.65
N LYS A 143 -17.74 8.93 5.72
CA LYS A 143 -17.10 7.92 6.57
C LYS A 143 -16.16 7.04 5.77
N VAL A 144 -14.98 6.77 6.33
CA VAL A 144 -14.06 5.78 5.75
C VAL A 144 -14.66 4.40 5.97
N PHE A 145 -15.09 3.74 4.90
CA PHE A 145 -15.64 2.38 4.97
C PHE A 145 -14.60 1.31 4.66
N ASP A 146 -13.49 1.68 4.01
CA ASP A 146 -12.36 0.80 3.75
C ASP A 146 -11.07 1.61 3.55
N PHE A 147 -9.94 0.91 3.67
CA PHE A 147 -8.63 1.44 3.36
C PHE A 147 -7.68 0.34 2.87
N LEU A 148 -6.64 0.77 2.15
CA LEU A 148 -5.49 -0.06 1.79
C LEU A 148 -4.23 0.60 2.35
N GLU A 149 -3.65 0.02 3.40
CA GLU A 149 -2.35 0.38 3.95
C GLU A 149 -1.24 -0.15 3.05
N ILE A 150 -0.19 0.66 2.87
CA ILE A 150 0.93 0.36 1.99
C ILE A 150 2.23 0.67 2.72
N CYS A 151 3.11 -0.32 2.81
CA CYS A 151 4.51 -0.14 3.17
C CYS A 151 5.36 -0.30 1.91
N PHE A 152 5.76 0.81 1.28
CA PHE A 152 6.64 0.78 0.11
C PHE A 152 8.03 0.23 0.43
N GLU A 153 8.53 0.41 1.65
CA GLU A 153 9.82 -0.13 2.10
C GLU A 153 9.78 -1.66 2.27
N CYS A 154 8.60 -2.20 2.60
CA CYS A 154 8.38 -3.62 2.85
C CYS A 154 7.88 -4.38 1.61
N HIS A 155 7.46 -3.65 0.57
CA HIS A 155 6.66 -4.18 -0.55
C HIS A 155 5.49 -5.04 -0.04
N ARG A 156 4.72 -4.49 0.90
CA ARG A 156 3.51 -5.12 1.44
C ARG A 156 2.37 -4.11 1.48
N MET A 157 1.17 -4.61 1.28
CA MET A 157 -0.07 -3.91 1.54
C MET A 157 -0.99 -4.75 2.43
N ASP A 158 -1.88 -4.08 3.13
CA ASP A 158 -2.93 -4.70 3.94
C ASP A 158 -4.20 -3.88 3.85
N SER A 159 -5.36 -4.52 3.93
CA SER A 159 -6.66 -3.86 3.78
C SER A 159 -7.55 -4.13 4.98
N LEU A 160 -8.54 -3.25 5.20
CA LEU A 160 -9.51 -3.50 6.26
C LEU A 160 -10.43 -4.67 5.91
N SER A 161 -10.90 -4.71 4.65
CA SER A 161 -11.71 -5.83 4.15
C SER A 161 -10.86 -6.85 3.41
N GLU A 162 -11.25 -8.12 3.51
CA GLU A 162 -10.69 -9.19 2.68
C GLU A 162 -11.19 -9.12 1.23
N GLU A 163 -12.14 -8.23 0.90
CA GLU A 163 -12.74 -8.08 -0.43
C GLU A 163 -11.78 -7.54 -1.50
N PHE A 164 -10.58 -7.10 -1.12
CA PHE A 164 -9.46 -6.79 -2.03
C PHE A 164 -8.83 -8.06 -2.65
N THR A 165 -9.65 -9.04 -3.03
CA THR A 165 -9.24 -10.38 -3.44
C THR A 165 -8.52 -10.42 -4.79
N GLU A 166 -8.52 -9.32 -5.56
CA GLU A 166 -8.09 -9.30 -6.95
C GLU A 166 -6.86 -8.43 -7.24
N ILE A 167 -6.32 -7.71 -6.25
CA ILE A 167 -5.05 -6.98 -6.44
C ILE A 167 -3.91 -8.01 -6.42
N ASN A 168 -3.30 -8.22 -7.58
CA ASN A 168 -2.05 -8.94 -7.70
C ASN A 168 -0.90 -7.92 -7.61
N ASP A 169 -0.11 -8.00 -6.54
CA ASP A 169 0.98 -7.07 -6.23
C ASP A 169 2.37 -7.69 -6.40
N MET A 170 2.44 -8.95 -6.82
CA MET A 170 3.68 -9.74 -6.85
C MET A 170 4.50 -9.57 -8.13
N CYS A 171 4.10 -8.72 -9.06
CA CYS A 171 4.86 -8.48 -10.28
C CYS A 171 5.90 -7.37 -10.11
N ASP A 172 6.96 -7.47 -10.92
CA ASP A 172 8.00 -6.46 -10.98
C ASP A 172 7.42 -5.07 -11.29
N ASN A 173 7.97 -4.06 -10.62
CA ASN A 173 7.59 -2.65 -10.74
C ASN A 173 6.22 -2.25 -10.18
N PHE A 174 5.42 -3.17 -9.61
CA PHE A 174 4.13 -2.81 -9.01
C PHE A 174 4.28 -1.72 -7.94
N TYR A 175 5.05 -2.03 -6.88
CA TYR A 175 5.27 -1.12 -5.77
C TYR A 175 5.98 0.16 -6.21
N PHE A 176 6.93 0.06 -7.14
CA PHE A 176 7.64 1.21 -7.70
C PHE A 176 6.72 2.18 -8.45
N ASN A 177 5.82 1.66 -9.29
CA ASN A 177 4.88 2.50 -10.04
C ASN A 177 3.83 3.13 -9.12
N LEU A 178 3.38 2.37 -8.12
CA LEU A 178 2.46 2.87 -7.11
C LEU A 178 3.14 3.94 -6.24
N GLU A 179 4.41 3.75 -5.84
CA GLU A 179 5.20 4.72 -5.09
C GLU A 179 5.36 6.02 -5.88
N LYS A 180 5.72 5.93 -7.17
CA LYS A 180 5.79 7.08 -8.08
C LYS A 180 4.47 7.83 -8.18
N PHE A 181 3.34 7.11 -8.20
CA PHE A 181 2.03 7.76 -8.20
C PHE A 181 1.86 8.61 -6.94
N PHE A 182 2.13 8.07 -5.74
CA PHE A 182 2.04 8.81 -4.48
C PHE A 182 2.96 10.04 -4.47
N GLN A 183 4.23 9.86 -4.85
CA GLN A 183 5.22 10.94 -4.91
C GLN A 183 4.83 12.03 -5.91
N SER A 184 4.26 11.66 -7.07
CA SER A 184 3.76 12.64 -8.06
C SER A 184 2.61 13.50 -7.54
N LYS A 185 1.95 13.07 -6.45
CA LYS A 185 0.89 13.81 -5.75
C LYS A 185 1.39 14.55 -4.52
N GLY A 186 2.70 14.59 -4.29
CA GLY A 186 3.35 15.31 -3.20
C GLY A 186 3.40 14.53 -1.89
N LEU A 187 3.18 13.22 -1.90
CA LEU A 187 3.22 12.38 -0.71
C LEU A 187 4.59 11.73 -0.54
N LYS A 188 5.11 11.76 0.70
CA LYS A 188 6.29 11.00 1.13
C LYS A 188 5.93 9.54 1.37
N THR A 189 6.83 8.66 0.96
CA THR A 189 6.59 7.20 0.94
C THR A 189 7.55 6.39 1.80
N LYS A 190 8.53 7.07 2.41
CA LYS A 190 9.61 6.46 3.22
C LYS A 190 9.80 7.26 4.49
N PHE A 191 10.57 6.68 5.42
CA PHE A 191 10.99 7.39 6.61
C PHE A 191 11.66 8.72 6.26
N ASN A 192 11.17 9.79 6.86
CA ASN A 192 11.74 11.12 6.76
C ASN A 192 12.32 11.49 8.12
N GLN A 193 13.64 11.37 8.25
CA GLN A 193 14.35 11.93 9.38
C GLN A 193 14.36 13.45 9.22
N GLN A 194 13.35 14.14 9.78
CA GLN A 194 13.46 15.58 9.97
C GLN A 194 14.71 15.82 10.84
N LYS A 195 15.72 16.49 10.26
CA LYS A 195 16.90 16.99 10.98
C LYS A 195 16.52 18.15 11.88
#